data_AF-W4FXF4-F1
#
_entry.id   AF-W4FXF4-F1
#
_cell.length_a   1.000
_cell.length_b   1.000
_cell.length_c   1.000
_cell.angle_alpha   90.00
_cell.angle_beta   90.00
_cell.angle_gamma   90.00
#
_symmetry.space_group_name_H-M   'P 1'
#
loop_
_entity.id
_entity.type
_entity.pdbx_description
1 polymer ?
#
loop_
_entity_poly.entity_id
_entity_poly.type
_entity_poly.pdbx_seq_one_letter_code
_entity_poly.pdbx_strand_id
1 'polypeptide(L)'
;MSTANNTSLKGFLMDYSKATIRPPPLPWIDPQALEAYKAGPSEPHYKQSWKDIKKKFSKEWITNPLPKADKYYRMTQDPKEPLKTFFYRFNSAAQSARVEYWKSASILEDHIGRFCMALEDESLGDRLSQMVFSSIDDLDRHLDSQRKNQILRQFKNRQARL
;
A
#
# COMPACT_ATOMS: atom_id res chain seq x y z
N MET A 1 67.55 25.26 15.18
CA MET A 1 68.02 24.52 16.38
C MET A 1 67.37 25.15 17.60
N SER A 2 66.96 24.30 18.55
CA SER A 2 66.64 24.58 19.96
C SER A 2 65.36 25.37 20.29
N THR A 3 64.34 24.67 20.82
CA THR A 3 63.99 24.52 22.27
C THR A 3 63.40 25.80 22.84
N ALA A 4 62.08 25.89 23.03
CA ALA A 4 61.31 25.37 24.18
C ALA A 4 61.54 26.16 25.48
N ASN A 5 60.49 26.16 26.30
CA ASN A 5 60.33 26.69 27.67
C ASN A 5 59.68 28.08 27.68
N ASN A 6 58.68 28.40 28.52
CA ASN A 6 58.26 27.75 29.74
C ASN A 6 56.79 28.12 30.05
N THR A 7 56.01 27.09 30.32
CA THR A 7 54.92 26.98 31.30
C THR A 7 54.53 28.27 32.05
N SER A 8 53.28 28.70 31.87
CA SER A 8 52.41 29.12 32.99
C SER A 8 51.01 29.38 32.44
N LEU A 9 50.08 28.45 32.66
CA LEU A 9 48.66 28.80 32.68
C LEU A 9 48.02 28.20 33.90
N LYS A 10 47.80 29.11 34.86
CA LYS A 10 46.82 29.01 35.93
C LYS A 10 45.47 28.54 35.36
N GLY A 11 44.87 27.61 36.09
CA GLY A 11 43.44 27.53 36.38
C GLY A 11 42.49 27.62 35.19
N PHE A 12 41.98 26.47 34.76
CA PHE A 12 40.67 26.41 34.13
C PHE A 12 39.91 25.17 34.63
N LEU A 13 38.60 25.35 34.83
CA LEU A 13 37.64 24.42 35.38
C LEU A 13 37.84 22.98 34.89
N MET A 14 37.77 22.00 35.79
CA MET A 14 37.69 20.59 35.39
C MET A 14 36.35 20.28 34.73
N ASP A 15 36.43 19.90 33.46
CA ASP A 15 35.37 19.36 32.64
C ASP A 15 35.02 17.94 33.13
N TYR A 16 33.88 17.78 33.81
CA TYR A 16 33.39 16.48 34.33
C TYR A 16 32.79 15.57 33.23
N SER A 17 33.30 15.60 31.99
CA SER A 17 32.70 14.83 30.88
C SER A 17 33.46 13.58 30.44
N LYS A 18 34.68 13.31 30.92
CA LYS A 18 35.45 12.11 30.49
C LYS A 18 36.35 11.50 31.55
N ALA A 19 35.87 11.37 32.78
CA ALA A 19 36.47 10.46 33.75
C ALA A 19 35.38 9.52 34.26
N THR A 20 35.19 8.38 33.58
CA THR A 20 34.47 7.26 34.16
C THR A 20 35.35 6.71 35.28
N ILE A 21 35.24 7.30 36.48
CA ILE A 21 35.72 6.71 37.71
C ILE A 21 34.86 5.46 37.91
N ARG A 22 35.25 4.34 37.29
CA ARG A 22 34.62 3.05 37.55
C ARG A 22 35.04 2.69 38.97
N PRO A 23 34.10 2.51 39.91
CA PRO A 23 34.46 2.01 41.23
C PRO A 23 35.19 0.67 41.04
N PRO A 24 36.21 0.36 41.85
CA PRO A 24 36.89 -0.93 41.75
C PRO A 24 35.86 -2.06 41.92
N PRO A 25 35.95 -3.15 41.13
CA PRO A 25 35.00 -4.24 41.24
C PRO A 25 35.02 -4.81 42.65
N LEU A 26 33.85 -5.00 43.23
CA LEU A 26 33.72 -5.60 44.55
C LEU A 26 34.26 -7.05 44.49
N PRO A 27 34.97 -7.53 45.53
CA PRO A 27 35.72 -8.80 45.50
C PRO A 27 34.86 -10.06 45.38
N TRP A 28 33.54 -9.94 45.30
CA TRP A 28 32.58 -11.04 45.16
C TRP A 28 31.96 -11.16 43.76
N ILE A 29 32.35 -10.34 42.80
CA ILE A 29 31.83 -10.43 41.42
C ILE A 29 32.51 -11.60 40.70
N ASP A 30 31.69 -12.53 40.20
CA ASP A 30 32.12 -13.65 39.37
C ASP A 30 33.01 -13.15 38.20
N PRO A 31 34.25 -13.67 38.06
CA PRO A 31 35.15 -13.30 36.95
C PRO A 31 34.48 -13.39 35.57
N GLN A 32 33.56 -14.33 35.38
CA GLN A 32 32.89 -14.56 34.11
C GLN A 32 31.81 -13.49 33.84
N ALA A 33 31.13 -13.00 34.89
CA ALA A 33 30.21 -11.88 34.80
C ALA A 33 30.93 -10.56 34.50
N LEU A 34 32.14 -10.38 35.03
CA LEU A 34 32.97 -9.21 34.75
C LEU A 34 33.45 -9.18 33.29
N GLU A 35 33.85 -10.33 32.74
CA GLU A 35 34.22 -10.43 31.32
C GLU A 35 33.01 -10.24 30.40
N ALA A 36 31.84 -10.77 30.74
CA ALA A 36 30.61 -10.51 29.99
C ALA A 36 30.22 -9.01 29.99
N TYR A 37 30.40 -8.32 31.11
CA TYR A 37 30.17 -6.88 31.20
C TYR A 37 31.17 -6.07 30.37
N LYS A 38 32.46 -6.44 30.38
CA LYS A 38 33.50 -5.81 29.55
C LYS A 38 33.29 -6.06 28.06
N ALA A 39 32.82 -7.24 27.68
CA ALA A 39 32.53 -7.62 26.30
C ALA A 39 31.39 -6.77 25.69
N GLY A 40 30.55 -6.16 26.53
CA GLY A 40 29.33 -5.48 26.09
C GLY A 40 28.33 -6.47 25.46
N PRO A 41 27.14 -6.03 25.04
CA PRO A 41 26.18 -6.91 24.38
C PRO A 41 26.80 -7.49 23.10
N SER A 42 27.14 -8.78 23.10
CA SER A 42 27.59 -9.52 21.93
C SER A 42 26.38 -10.08 21.18
N GLU A 43 25.53 -9.21 20.65
CA GLU A 43 24.55 -9.60 19.64
C GLU A 43 24.47 -8.52 18.56
N PRO A 44 24.70 -8.84 17.28
CA PRO A 44 24.26 -7.98 16.19
C PRO A 44 22.74 -8.11 16.06
N HIS A 45 21.99 -7.68 17.07
CA HIS A 45 20.55 -7.55 16.96
C HIS A 45 20.24 -6.48 15.91
N TYR A 46 19.87 -6.96 14.72
CA TYR A 46 19.01 -6.30 13.74
C TYR A 46 19.18 -4.78 13.64
N LYS A 47 20.32 -4.32 13.13
CA LYS A 47 20.41 -2.96 12.57
C LYS A 47 19.84 -2.96 11.16
N GLN A 48 18.54 -3.26 11.00
CA GLN A 48 17.90 -2.83 9.76
C GLN A 48 17.95 -1.31 9.74
N SER A 49 18.67 -0.78 8.76
CA SER A 49 18.69 0.66 8.59
C SER A 49 17.27 1.14 8.27
N TRP A 50 16.99 2.41 8.54
CA TRP A 50 15.73 3.03 8.13
C TRP A 50 15.46 2.87 6.62
N LYS A 51 16.53 2.73 5.82
CA LYS A 51 16.47 2.42 4.39
C LYS A 51 15.94 1.00 4.12
N ASP A 52 16.34 0.02 4.91
CA ASP A 52 15.87 -1.37 4.79
C ASP A 52 14.41 -1.51 5.19
N ILE A 53 13.99 -0.83 6.27
CA ILE A 53 12.60 -0.77 6.72
C ILE A 53 11.72 -0.13 5.64
N LYS A 54 12.12 1.03 5.11
CA LYS A 54 11.40 1.68 3.99
C LYS A 54 11.33 0.79 2.75
N LYS A 55 12.42 0.12 2.39
CA LYS A 55 12.45 -0.78 1.23
C LYS A 55 11.51 -1.96 1.42
N LYS A 56 11.51 -2.59 2.60
CA LYS A 56 10.62 -3.71 2.93
C LYS A 56 9.15 -3.27 2.96
N PHE A 57 8.86 -2.14 3.61
CA PHE A 57 7.52 -1.56 3.61
C PHE A 57 7.02 -1.25 2.20
N SER A 58 7.83 -0.55 1.40
CA SER A 58 7.49 -0.27 0.00
C SER A 58 7.29 -1.57 -0.78
N LYS A 59 8.13 -2.58 -0.58
CA LYS A 59 7.99 -3.89 -1.25
C LYS A 59 6.71 -4.61 -0.88
N GLU A 60 6.34 -4.63 0.41
CA GLU A 60 5.24 -5.44 0.93
C GLU A 60 3.88 -4.75 0.81
N TRP A 61 3.83 -3.42 0.86
CA TRP A 61 2.58 -2.66 0.95
C TRP A 61 2.35 -1.72 -0.24
N ILE A 62 3.40 -1.18 -0.85
CA ILE A 62 3.27 -0.19 -1.93
C ILE A 62 3.40 -0.84 -3.31
N THR A 63 4.47 -1.60 -3.54
CA THR A 63 4.78 -2.22 -4.83
C THR A 63 4.29 -3.66 -4.91
N ASN A 64 3.90 -4.27 -3.78
CA ASN A 64 3.33 -5.61 -3.76
C ASN A 64 2.04 -5.63 -4.61
N PRO A 65 2.02 -6.40 -5.71
CA PRO A 65 0.82 -6.52 -6.50
C PRO A 65 -0.20 -7.44 -5.83
N LEU A 66 0.18 -8.31 -4.89
CA LEU A 66 -0.72 -9.33 -4.34
C LEU A 66 -1.95 -8.74 -3.62
N PRO A 67 -1.83 -7.77 -2.68
CA PRO A 67 -3.00 -7.15 -2.08
C PRO A 67 -3.87 -6.40 -3.08
N LYS A 68 -3.27 -5.87 -4.15
CA LYS A 68 -3.97 -5.11 -5.20
C LYS A 68 -4.72 -6.06 -6.15
N ALA A 69 -4.11 -7.18 -6.50
CA ALA A 69 -4.71 -8.26 -7.26
C ALA A 69 -5.86 -8.88 -6.48
N ASP A 70 -5.67 -9.19 -5.19
CA ASP A 70 -6.74 -9.67 -4.31
C ASP A 70 -7.90 -8.69 -4.24
N LYS A 71 -7.60 -7.39 -4.09
CA LYS A 71 -8.62 -6.34 -4.12
C LYS A 71 -9.41 -6.35 -5.42
N TYR A 72 -8.77 -6.53 -6.57
CA TYR A 72 -9.45 -6.59 -7.87
C TYR A 72 -10.30 -7.87 -8.00
N TYR A 73 -9.72 -9.04 -7.73
CA TYR A 73 -10.38 -10.33 -7.96
C TYR A 73 -11.53 -10.63 -6.98
N ARG A 74 -11.56 -9.98 -5.82
CA ARG A 74 -12.62 -10.13 -4.81
C ARG A 74 -13.59 -8.95 -4.76
N MET A 75 -13.42 -7.96 -5.63
CA MET A 75 -14.26 -6.77 -5.62
C MET A 75 -15.69 -7.10 -6.05
N THR A 76 -16.67 -6.66 -5.26
CA THR A 76 -18.09 -6.67 -5.61
C THR A 76 -18.65 -5.26 -5.47
N GLN A 77 -19.78 -5.01 -6.14
CA GLN A 77 -20.56 -3.78 -5.98
C GLN A 77 -21.16 -3.75 -4.58
N ASP A 78 -21.01 -2.62 -3.89
CA ASP A 78 -21.63 -2.46 -2.58
C ASP A 78 -23.15 -2.24 -2.73
N PRO A 79 -23.98 -2.67 -1.77
CA PRO A 79 -25.42 -2.46 -1.85
C PRO A 79 -25.77 -0.98 -2.02
N LYS A 80 -26.59 -0.67 -3.03
CA LYS A 80 -26.99 0.70 -3.40
C LYS A 80 -25.84 1.58 -3.94
N GLU A 81 -24.66 1.03 -4.20
CA GLU A 81 -23.59 1.76 -4.90
C GLU A 81 -24.06 2.08 -6.32
N PRO A 82 -23.98 3.34 -6.79
CA PRO A 82 -24.33 3.66 -8.16
C PRO A 82 -23.45 2.89 -9.15
N LEU A 83 -24.06 2.25 -10.15
CA LEU A 83 -23.37 1.41 -11.13
C LEU A 83 -22.12 2.08 -11.76
N LYS A 84 -22.21 3.36 -12.11
CA LYS A 84 -21.08 4.13 -12.67
C LYS A 84 -19.96 4.34 -11.67
N THR A 85 -20.28 4.55 -10.40
CA THR A 85 -19.29 4.66 -9.33
C THR A 85 -18.54 3.34 -9.18
N PHE A 86 -19.28 2.23 -9.15
CA PHE A 86 -18.70 0.89 -9.10
C PHE A 86 -17.80 0.61 -10.31
N PHE A 87 -18.29 0.88 -11.53
CA PHE A 87 -17.53 0.74 -12.77
C PHE A 87 -16.17 1.46 -12.72
N TYR A 88 -16.14 2.73 -12.32
CA TYR A 88 -14.88 3.48 -12.24
C TYR A 88 -13.93 2.94 -11.15
N ARG A 89 -14.47 2.54 -9.99
CA ARG A 89 -13.67 1.93 -8.92
C ARG A 89 -13.11 0.56 -9.33
N PHE A 90 -13.88 -0.24 -10.05
CA PHE A 90 -13.48 -1.55 -10.55
C PHE A 90 -12.34 -1.43 -11.57
N ASN A 91 -12.46 -0.51 -12.53
CA ASN A 91 -11.41 -0.24 -13.51
C ASN A 91 -10.13 0.28 -12.85
N SER A 92 -10.26 1.15 -11.83
CA SER A 92 -9.13 1.62 -11.04
C SER A 92 -8.43 0.49 -10.26
N ALA A 93 -9.20 -0.48 -9.73
CA ALA A 93 -8.66 -1.66 -9.08
C ALA A 93 -7.89 -2.56 -10.05
N ALA A 94 -8.42 -2.76 -11.27
CA ALA A 94 -7.74 -3.49 -12.33
C ALA A 94 -6.39 -2.85 -12.70
N GLN A 95 -6.36 -1.54 -12.89
CA GLN A 95 -5.11 -0.79 -13.15
C GLN A 95 -4.12 -0.93 -11.99
N SER A 96 -4.61 -0.84 -10.74
CA SER A 96 -3.79 -1.03 -9.54
C SER A 96 -3.20 -2.45 -9.44
N ALA A 97 -3.95 -3.45 -9.93
CA ALA A 97 -3.54 -4.84 -10.05
C ALA A 97 -2.67 -5.12 -11.28
N ARG A 98 -2.37 -4.10 -12.11
CA ARG A 98 -1.64 -4.23 -13.38
C ARG A 98 -2.34 -5.13 -14.41
N VAL A 99 -3.66 -5.14 -14.39
CA VAL A 99 -4.48 -5.78 -15.43
C VAL A 99 -4.61 -4.81 -16.59
N GLU A 100 -3.92 -5.12 -17.68
CA GLU A 100 -3.87 -4.28 -18.88
C GLU A 100 -4.98 -4.71 -19.86
N TYR A 101 -6.24 -4.50 -19.47
CA TYR A 101 -7.42 -4.95 -20.22
C TYR A 101 -7.55 -4.36 -21.64
N TRP A 102 -6.74 -3.35 -21.98
CA TRP A 102 -6.65 -2.79 -23.33
C TRP A 102 -5.70 -3.56 -24.27
N LYS A 103 -4.94 -4.55 -23.78
CA LYS A 103 -3.92 -5.24 -24.58
C LYS A 103 -4.48 -6.16 -25.66
N SER A 104 -5.63 -6.78 -25.42
CA SER A 104 -6.26 -7.67 -26.39
C SER A 104 -7.76 -7.81 -26.09
N ALA A 105 -8.53 -8.21 -27.11
CA ALA A 105 -9.96 -8.47 -26.97
C ALA A 105 -10.25 -9.53 -25.89
N SER A 106 -9.46 -10.61 -25.84
CA SER A 106 -9.66 -11.67 -24.83
C SER A 106 -9.45 -11.17 -23.39
N ILE A 107 -8.45 -10.31 -23.14
CA ILE A 107 -8.23 -9.74 -21.79
C ILE A 107 -9.34 -8.74 -21.45
N LEU A 108 -9.84 -7.99 -22.45
CA LEU A 108 -10.98 -7.10 -22.28
C LEU A 108 -12.25 -7.87 -21.92
N GLU A 109 -12.54 -8.95 -22.64
CA GLU A 109 -13.68 -9.84 -22.38
C GLU A 109 -13.61 -10.44 -20.97
N ASP A 110 -12.44 -10.93 -20.56
CA ASP A 110 -12.22 -11.41 -19.19
C ASP A 110 -12.48 -10.33 -18.14
N HIS A 111 -12.01 -9.10 -18.39
CA HIS A 111 -12.21 -7.98 -17.49
C HIS A 111 -13.69 -7.59 -17.37
N ILE A 112 -14.40 -7.51 -18.50
CA ILE A 112 -15.84 -7.20 -18.54
C ILE A 112 -16.65 -8.33 -17.91
N GLY A 113 -16.31 -9.60 -18.17
CA GLY A 113 -16.96 -10.74 -17.54
C GLY A 113 -16.86 -10.70 -16.02
N ARG A 114 -15.67 -10.36 -15.49
CA ARG A 114 -15.48 -10.17 -14.04
C ARG A 114 -16.29 -9.00 -13.50
N PHE A 115 -16.35 -7.88 -14.22
CA PHE A 115 -17.21 -6.76 -13.85
C PHE A 115 -18.68 -7.21 -13.75
N CYS A 116 -19.17 -7.98 -14.73
CA CYS A 116 -20.54 -8.49 -14.75
C CYS A 116 -20.84 -9.41 -13.56
N MET A 117 -19.92 -10.32 -13.22
CA MET A 117 -20.06 -11.21 -12.05
C MET A 117 -20.01 -10.46 -10.72
N ALA A 118 -19.45 -9.25 -10.69
CA ALA A 118 -19.27 -8.46 -9.49
C ALA A 118 -20.43 -7.49 -9.23
N LEU A 119 -21.43 -7.39 -10.12
CA LEU A 119 -22.57 -6.50 -9.98
C LEU A 119 -23.53 -6.98 -8.87
N GLU A 120 -24.18 -6.01 -8.21
CA GLU A 120 -25.28 -6.28 -7.26
C GLU A 120 -26.53 -6.80 -8.00
N ASP A 121 -26.80 -6.26 -9.19
CA ASP A 121 -27.87 -6.73 -10.08
C ASP A 121 -27.33 -7.84 -11.00
N GLU A 122 -27.46 -9.10 -10.54
CA GLU A 122 -27.05 -10.29 -11.31
C GLU A 122 -27.71 -10.32 -12.70
N SER A 123 -28.97 -9.91 -12.82
CA SER A 123 -29.69 -9.90 -14.09
C SER A 123 -29.08 -8.90 -15.09
N LEU A 124 -28.55 -7.78 -14.59
CA LEU A 124 -27.80 -6.84 -15.41
C LEU A 124 -26.46 -7.42 -15.83
N GLY A 125 -25.77 -8.11 -14.91
CA GLY A 125 -24.55 -8.85 -15.20
C GLY A 125 -24.73 -9.84 -16.33
N ASP A 126 -25.78 -10.67 -16.27
CA ASP A 126 -26.11 -11.65 -17.30
C ASP A 126 -26.41 -11.02 -18.67
N ARG A 127 -27.13 -9.89 -18.69
CA ARG A 127 -27.39 -9.18 -19.95
C ARG A 127 -26.12 -8.61 -20.55
N LEU A 128 -25.24 -8.05 -19.73
CA LEU A 128 -23.99 -7.45 -20.19
C LEU A 128 -22.98 -8.51 -20.64
N SER A 129 -22.94 -9.67 -19.98
CA SER A 129 -22.01 -10.76 -20.32
C SER A 129 -22.31 -11.41 -21.68
N GLN A 130 -23.54 -11.27 -22.19
CA GLN A 130 -23.93 -11.71 -23.54
C GLN A 130 -23.56 -10.71 -24.63
N MET A 131 -23.08 -9.52 -24.27
CA MET A 131 -22.72 -8.47 -25.22
C MET A 131 -21.21 -8.48 -25.52
N VAL A 132 -20.85 -8.04 -26.72
CA VAL A 132 -19.45 -7.83 -27.11
C VAL A 132 -19.17 -6.34 -27.15
N PHE A 133 -18.10 -5.92 -26.48
CA PHE A 133 -17.63 -4.54 -26.46
C PHE A 133 -16.22 -4.46 -27.04
N SER A 134 -15.98 -3.50 -27.93
CA SER A 134 -14.66 -3.32 -28.55
C SER A 134 -13.67 -2.60 -27.64
N SER A 135 -14.18 -1.91 -26.62
CA SER A 135 -13.38 -1.16 -25.65
C SER A 135 -14.12 -0.98 -24.33
N ILE A 136 -13.40 -0.57 -23.29
CA ILE A 136 -14.02 -0.19 -22.01
C ILE A 136 -14.90 1.07 -22.15
N ASP A 137 -14.56 1.95 -23.10
CA ASP A 137 -15.35 3.16 -23.38
C ASP A 137 -16.66 2.84 -24.10
N ASP A 138 -16.69 1.78 -24.92
CA ASP A 138 -17.91 1.27 -25.54
C ASP A 138 -18.89 0.81 -24.46
N LEU A 139 -18.40 0.06 -23.46
CA LEU A 139 -19.18 -0.33 -22.30
C LEU A 139 -19.64 0.91 -21.51
N ASP A 140 -18.77 1.88 -21.27
CA ASP A 140 -19.13 3.10 -20.52
C ASP A 140 -20.29 3.86 -21.19
N ARG A 141 -20.20 4.05 -22.51
CA ARG A 141 -21.27 4.68 -23.31
C ARG A 141 -22.56 3.87 -23.30
N HIS A 142 -22.46 2.54 -23.30
CA HIS A 142 -23.62 1.67 -23.19
C HIS A 142 -24.33 1.86 -21.84
N LEU A 143 -23.58 1.87 -20.73
CA LEU A 143 -24.13 2.08 -19.39
C LEU A 143 -24.85 3.43 -19.26
N ASP A 144 -24.26 4.49 -19.81
CA ASP A 144 -24.90 5.82 -19.84
C ASP A 144 -26.19 5.82 -20.66
N SER A 145 -26.21 5.11 -21.78
CA SER A 145 -27.39 5.00 -22.65
C SER A 145 -28.53 4.26 -21.98
N GLN A 146 -28.23 3.16 -21.26
CA GLN A 146 -29.24 2.42 -20.48
C GLN A 146 -29.88 3.31 -19.41
N ARG A 147 -29.07 4.06 -18.66
CA ARG A 147 -29.56 4.99 -17.63
C ARG A 147 -30.48 6.05 -18.23
N LYS A 148 -30.08 6.67 -19.34
CA LYS A 148 -30.89 7.67 -20.06
C LYS A 148 -32.21 7.07 -20.55
N ASN A 149 -32.18 5.88 -21.15
CA ASN A 149 -33.36 5.18 -21.64
C ASN A 149 -34.34 4.82 -20.51
N GLN A 150 -33.81 4.41 -19.35
CA GLN A 150 -34.64 4.12 -18.17
C GLN A 150 -35.37 5.37 -17.68
N ILE A 151 -34.66 6.50 -17.57
CA ILE A 151 -35.26 7.79 -17.17
C ILE A 151 -36.34 8.22 -18.16
N LEU A 152 -36.07 8.11 -19.47
CA LEU A 152 -37.04 8.48 -20.51
C LEU A 152 -38.30 7.60 -20.46
N ARG A 153 -38.14 6.28 -20.25
CA ARG A 153 -39.26 5.35 -20.08
C ARG A 153 -40.10 5.70 -18.85
N GLN A 154 -39.46 5.99 -17.71
CA GLN A 154 -40.16 6.43 -16.51
C GLN A 154 -40.93 7.73 -16.73
N PHE A 155 -40.34 8.70 -17.43
CA PHE A 155 -41.00 9.96 -17.77
C PHE A 155 -42.24 9.73 -18.64
N LYS A 156 -42.11 8.97 -19.74
CA LYS A 156 -43.23 8.63 -20.64
C LYS A 156 -44.36 7.91 -19.90
N ASN A 157 -44.01 6.94 -19.04
CA ASN A 157 -45.01 6.19 -18.26
C ASN A 157 -45.75 7.06 -17.24
N ARG A 158 -45.11 8.11 -16.70
CA ARG A 158 -45.79 9.08 -15.83
C ARG A 158 -46.76 9.96 -16.61
N GLN A 159 -46.36 10.43 -17.79
CA GLN A 159 -47.22 11.24 -18.66
C GLN A 159 -48.46 10.47 -19.14
N ALA A 160 -48.32 9.18 -19.44
CA ALA A 160 -49.44 8.33 -19.86
C ALA A 160 -50.44 7.98 -18.73
N ARG A 161 -50.13 8.34 -17.48
CA ARG A 161 -50.98 8.08 -16.30
C ARG A 161 -51.67 9.35 -15.77
N LEU A 162 -51.40 10.50 -16.39
CA LEU A 162 -52.10 11.78 -16.15
C LEU A 162 -53.19 11.95 -17.21
#